data_AF-A0A954KD26-F1
#
_entry.id   AF-A0A954KD26-F1
#
_cell.length_a   1.000
_cell.length_b   1.000
_cell.length_c   1.000
_cell.angle_alpha   90.00
_cell.angle_beta   90.00
_cell.angle_gamma   90.00
#
_symmetry.space_group_name_H-M   'P 1'
#
loop_
_entity.id
_entity.type
_entity.pdbx_description
1 polymer ?
#
loop_
_entity_poly.entity_id
_entity_poly.type
_entity_poly.pdbx_seq_one_letter_code
_entity_poly.pdbx_strand_id
1 'polypeptide(L)'
;MNETLTPTADSTPDATKEADRFSWWNVWLFLVQRVFLYFVLYALSIGPFYWEWYKSRYVDGSSVLAAFYLPLVWIAEVVPPFGEWMNWYIHLWTG
;
A
#
# COMPACT_ATOMS: atom_id res chain seq x y z
N MET A 1 -35.67 -13.92 57.96
CA MET A 1 -34.29 -14.42 57.92
C MET A 1 -33.86 -14.45 56.46
N ASN A 2 -32.97 -13.52 56.13
CA ASN A 2 -32.07 -13.36 54.99
C ASN A 2 -32.54 -13.70 53.56
N GLU A 3 -32.83 -12.63 52.82
CA GLU A 3 -32.74 -12.52 51.37
C GLU A 3 -31.25 -12.62 50.98
N THR A 4 -30.87 -13.63 50.20
CA THR A 4 -29.48 -13.75 49.71
C THR A 4 -29.48 -14.38 48.33
N LEU A 5 -29.65 -13.58 47.28
CA LEU A 5 -29.17 -13.87 45.92
C LEU A 5 -28.98 -12.55 45.14
N THR A 6 -27.83 -11.91 45.32
CA THR A 6 -27.13 -11.23 44.22
C THR A 6 -25.69 -11.75 44.27
N PRO A 7 -25.19 -12.32 43.16
CA PRO A 7 -24.58 -11.48 42.14
C PRO A 7 -24.79 -12.03 40.73
N THR A 8 -25.75 -11.51 39.96
CA THR A 8 -25.77 -11.71 38.50
C THR A 8 -24.87 -10.65 37.87
N ALA A 9 -23.57 -10.74 38.14
CA ALA A 9 -22.54 -10.01 37.41
C ALA A 9 -22.10 -10.89 36.22
N ASP A 10 -23.01 -11.13 35.29
CA ASP A 10 -22.72 -11.94 34.10
C ASP A 10 -23.51 -11.39 32.92
N SER A 11 -22.92 -10.42 32.21
CA SER A 11 -23.21 -10.12 30.79
C SER A 11 -22.61 -8.77 30.37
N THR A 12 -21.28 -8.62 30.32
CA THR A 12 -20.68 -7.58 29.45
C THR A 12 -19.30 -7.89 28.87
N PRO A 13 -19.01 -9.07 28.25
CA PRO A 13 -17.87 -9.19 27.34
C PRO A 13 -18.18 -8.82 25.88
N ASP A 14 -19.45 -8.78 25.48
CA ASP A 14 -19.82 -8.77 24.04
C ASP A 14 -20.00 -7.37 23.43
N ALA A 15 -20.42 -6.38 24.22
CA ALA A 15 -20.60 -5.01 23.71
C ALA A 15 -19.27 -4.35 23.29
N THR A 16 -18.16 -4.73 23.92
CA THR A 16 -16.84 -4.16 23.63
C THR A 16 -16.25 -4.69 22.32
N LYS A 17 -16.56 -5.94 21.94
CA LYS A 17 -16.00 -6.58 20.73
C LYS A 17 -16.61 -6.05 19.42
N GLU A 18 -17.88 -5.67 19.44
CA GLU A 18 -18.59 -5.09 18.29
C GLU A 18 -18.07 -3.67 17.97
N ALA A 19 -17.87 -2.84 18.99
CA ALA A 19 -17.33 -1.48 18.82
C ALA A 19 -15.88 -1.48 18.31
N ASP A 20 -15.07 -2.45 18.75
CA ASP A 20 -13.66 -2.55 18.35
C ASP A 20 -13.52 -3.05 16.90
N ARG A 21 -14.37 -4.00 16.47
CA ARG A 21 -14.35 -4.55 15.10
C ARG A 21 -14.63 -3.48 14.04
N PHE A 22 -15.53 -2.53 14.33
CA PHE A 22 -15.89 -1.45 13.40
C PHE A 22 -14.82 -0.34 13.35
N SER A 23 -14.14 -0.08 14.47
CA SER A 23 -13.03 0.89 14.53
C SER A 23 -11.79 0.39 13.78
N TRP A 24 -11.41 -0.88 13.98
CA TRP A 24 -10.25 -1.48 13.33
C TRP A 24 -10.37 -1.56 11.81
N TRP A 25 -11.56 -1.84 11.27
CA TRP A 25 -11.77 -1.85 9.82
C TRP A 25 -11.56 -0.47 9.19
N ASN A 26 -12.04 0.60 9.84
CA ASN A 26 -11.83 1.96 9.37
C ASN A 26 -10.36 2.36 9.45
N VAL A 27 -9.67 2.04 10.55
CA VAL A 27 -8.21 2.27 10.67
C VAL A 27 -7.45 1.52 9.58
N TRP A 28 -7.82 0.26 9.32
CA TRP A 28 -7.20 -0.55 8.27
C TRP A 28 -7.45 0.03 6.87
N LEU A 29 -8.68 0.44 6.56
CA LEU A 29 -9.00 1.12 5.30
C LEU A 29 -8.23 2.43 5.12
N PHE A 30 -8.14 3.26 6.17
CA PHE A 30 -7.33 4.48 6.15
C PHE A 30 -5.84 4.18 5.89
N LEU A 31 -5.33 3.10 6.48
CA LEU A 31 -3.94 2.69 6.30
C LEU A 31 -3.70 2.20 4.86
N VAL A 32 -4.58 1.33 4.34
CA VAL A 32 -4.51 0.81 2.96
C VAL A 32 -4.62 1.95 1.95
N GLN A 33 -5.56 2.88 2.13
CA GLN A 33 -5.70 4.06 1.27
C GLN A 33 -4.40 4.88 1.24
N ARG A 34 -3.77 5.09 2.39
CA ARG A 34 -2.55 5.88 2.48
C ARG A 34 -1.35 5.17 1.85
N VAL A 35 -1.21 3.86 2.07
CA VAL A 35 -0.20 3.02 1.41
C VAL A 35 -0.41 3.02 -0.10
N PHE A 36 -1.66 2.89 -0.55
CA PHE A 36 -2.01 2.94 -1.98
C PHE A 36 -1.65 4.30 -2.60
N LEU A 37 -1.95 5.41 -1.91
CA LEU A 37 -1.55 6.75 -2.36
C LEU A 37 -0.03 6.88 -2.49
N TYR A 38 0.74 6.40 -1.50
CA TYR A 38 2.20 6.42 -1.58
C TYR A 38 2.72 5.53 -2.71
N PHE A 39 2.12 4.35 -2.92
CA PHE A 39 2.47 3.47 -4.02
C PHE A 39 2.22 4.13 -5.38
N VAL A 40 1.06 4.78 -5.57
CA VAL A 40 0.74 5.53 -6.78
C VAL A 40 1.70 6.71 -6.98
N LEU A 41 2.01 7.47 -5.93
CA LEU A 41 3.00 8.55 -6.00
C LEU A 41 4.38 8.03 -6.40
N TYR A 42 4.77 6.88 -5.85
CA TYR A 42 6.03 6.22 -6.16
C TYR A 42 6.07 5.69 -7.60
N ALA A 43 4.96 5.16 -8.10
CA ALA A 43 4.84 4.79 -9.51
C ALA A 43 4.87 6.03 -10.43
N LEU A 44 4.22 7.14 -10.04
CA LEU A 44 4.27 8.40 -10.78
C LEU A 44 5.66 9.06 -10.72
N SER A 45 6.43 8.88 -9.65
CA SER A 45 7.76 9.51 -9.58
C SER A 45 8.73 8.95 -10.62
N ILE A 46 8.50 7.73 -11.16
CA ILE A 46 9.35 7.16 -12.21
C ILE A 46 9.31 7.97 -13.50
N GLY A 47 8.25 8.74 -13.77
CA GLY A 47 8.12 9.52 -15.00
C GLY A 47 9.25 10.54 -15.19
N PRO A 48 9.32 11.60 -14.35
CA PRO A 48 10.39 12.59 -14.43
C PRO A 48 11.78 12.01 -14.10
N PHE A 49 11.85 10.93 -13.30
CA PHE A 49 13.10 10.26 -12.93
C PHE A 49 13.51 9.13 -13.88
N TYR A 50 12.75 8.89 -14.96
CA TYR A 50 12.93 7.73 -15.84
C TYR A 50 14.32 7.73 -16.47
N TRP A 51 14.78 8.90 -16.92
CA TRP A 51 16.08 9.02 -17.58
C TRP A 51 17.25 8.70 -16.66
N GLU A 52 17.15 9.10 -15.38
CA GLU A 52 18.18 8.82 -14.38
C GLU A 52 18.17 7.34 -14.00
N TRP A 53 16.99 6.73 -13.89
CA TRP A 53 16.85 5.29 -13.72
C TRP A 53 17.39 4.52 -14.93
N TYR A 54 17.07 4.94 -16.15
CA TYR A 54 17.54 4.33 -17.40
C TYR A 54 19.07 4.39 -17.51
N LYS A 55 19.67 5.56 -17.25
CA LYS A 55 21.12 5.72 -17.16
C LYS A 55 21.73 4.82 -16.08
N SER A 56 21.13 4.78 -14.89
CA SER A 56 21.61 3.93 -13.79
C SER A 56 21.56 2.44 -14.16
N ARG A 57 20.54 2.02 -14.91
CA ARG A 57 20.30 0.62 -15.28
C ARG A 57 21.17 0.14 -16.45
N TYR A 58 21.47 1.02 -17.42
CA TYR A 58 22.07 0.65 -18.70
C TYR A 58 23.41 1.34 -19.02
N VAL A 59 23.73 2.46 -18.37
CA VAL A 59 24.90 3.30 -18.73
C VAL A 59 25.94 3.37 -17.59
N ASP A 60 25.54 3.75 -16.38
CA ASP A 60 26.48 4.13 -15.31
C ASP A 60 26.62 3.09 -14.18
N GLY A 61 25.86 1.98 -14.21
CA GLY A 61 26.00 0.88 -13.26
C GLY A 61 25.69 1.21 -11.79
N SER A 62 25.32 2.46 -11.46
CA SER A 62 24.87 2.88 -10.12
C SER A 62 23.61 2.11 -9.74
N SER A 63 23.82 1.00 -9.04
CA SER A 63 22.81 -0.05 -8.88
C SER A 63 21.71 0.33 -7.90
N VAL A 64 21.88 1.39 -7.10
CA VAL A 64 20.95 1.73 -6.01
C VAL A 64 19.62 2.25 -6.55
N LEU A 65 19.65 3.21 -7.48
CA LEU A 65 18.42 3.75 -8.07
C LEU A 65 17.70 2.70 -8.94
N ALA A 66 18.47 1.91 -9.67
CA ALA A 66 17.92 0.80 -10.45
C ALA A 66 17.25 -0.25 -9.55
N ALA A 67 17.90 -0.62 -8.44
CA ALA A 67 17.36 -1.57 -7.47
C ALA A 67 16.14 -1.02 -6.73
N PHE A 68 16.07 0.30 -6.51
CA PHE A 68 14.93 0.92 -5.87
C PHE A 68 13.64 0.73 -6.68
N TYR A 69 13.71 0.80 -8.01
CA TYR A 69 12.54 0.63 -8.90
C TYR A 69 12.37 -0.78 -9.47
N LEU A 70 13.27 -1.73 -9.16
CA LEU A 70 13.14 -3.13 -9.58
C LEU A 70 11.80 -3.78 -9.18
N PRO A 71 11.28 -3.59 -7.95
CA PRO A 71 10.00 -4.17 -7.56
C PRO A 71 8.85 -3.68 -8.45
N LEU A 72 8.89 -2.41 -8.86
CA LEU A 72 7.87 -1.81 -9.73
C LEU A 72 7.93 -2.42 -11.14
N VAL A 73 9.14 -2.63 -11.68
CA VAL A 73 9.35 -3.33 -12.95
C VAL A 73 8.83 -4.77 -12.87
N TRP A 74 9.12 -5.47 -11.77
CA TRP A 74 8.64 -6.83 -11.58
C TRP A 74 7.10 -6.90 -11.55
N ILE A 75 6.44 -5.96 -10.87
CA ILE A 75 4.97 -5.88 -10.85
C ILE A 75 4.42 -5.60 -12.27
N ALA A 76 5.08 -4.75 -13.04
CA ALA A 76 4.73 -4.48 -14.43
C ALA A 76 4.90 -5.69 -15.35
N GLU A 77 5.87 -6.55 -15.10
CA GLU A 77 6.04 -7.82 -15.82
C GLU A 77 5.00 -8.87 -15.40
N VAL A 78 4.68 -8.95 -14.10
CA VAL A 78 3.70 -9.91 -13.57
C VAL A 78 2.26 -9.55 -13.97
N VAL A 79 1.95 -8.26 -14.11
CA VAL A 79 0.61 -7.77 -14.43
C VAL A 79 0.64 -7.04 -15.77
N PRO A 80 0.34 -7.72 -16.89
CA PRO A 80 0.39 -7.15 -18.24
C PRO A 80 -0.36 -5.81 -18.41
N PRO A 81 -1.60 -5.63 -17.92
CA PRO A 81 -2.29 -4.35 -18.09
C PRO A 81 -1.63 -3.20 -17.31
N PHE A 82 -0.97 -3.50 -16.18
CA PHE A 82 -0.23 -2.49 -15.43
C PHE A 82 1.08 -2.12 -16.16
N GLY A 83 1.76 -3.10 -16.75
CA GLY A 83 2.95 -2.86 -17.56
C GLY A 83 2.67 -2.00 -18.79
N GLU A 84 1.59 -2.27 -19.53
CA GLU A 84 1.19 -1.44 -20.68
C GLU A 84 0.85 -0.01 -20.27
N TRP A 85 0.09 0.17 -19.18
CA TRP A 85 -0.23 1.49 -18.64
C TRP A 85 1.03 2.25 -18.22
N MET A 86 1.96 1.59 -17.53
CA MET A 86 3.20 2.20 -17.08
C MET A 86 4.11 2.54 -18.26
N ASN A 87 4.15 1.70 -19.30
CA ASN A 87 4.89 1.96 -20.53
C ASN A 87 4.31 3.16 -21.30
N TRP A 88 2.99 3.27 -21.39
CA TRP A 88 2.33 4.47 -21.93
C TRP A 88 2.66 5.72 -21.12
N TYR A 89 2.62 5.61 -19.79
CA TYR A 89 2.96 6.70 -18.89
C TYR A 89 4.41 7.17 -19.07
N ILE A 90 5.36 6.24 -19.15
CA ILE A 90 6.78 6.56 -19.39
C ILE A 90 6.96 7.22 -20.75
N HIS A 91 6.32 6.71 -21.81
CA HIS A 91 6.37 7.31 -23.15
C HIS A 91 5.90 8.76 -23.17
N LEU A 92 4.90 9.12 -22.36
CA LEU A 92 4.44 10.50 -22.23
C LEU A 92 5.55 11.45 -21.72
N TRP A 93 6.47 10.96 -20.89
CA TRP A 93 7.61 11.74 -20.39
C TRP A 93 8.82 11.71 -21.30
N THR A 94 9.03 10.60 -22.03
CA THR A 94 10.23 10.42 -22.86
C THR A 94 10.11 10.95 -24.27
N GLY A 95 8.89 11.24 -24.75
CA GLY A 95 8.62 12.01 -25.98
C GLY A 95 9.26 11.46 -27.24
#